data_AF-A0A225VS21-F1
#
_entry.id   AF-A0A225VS21-F1
#
_cell.length_a   1.000
_cell.length_b   1.000
_cell.length_c   1.000
_cell.angle_alpha   90.00
_cell.angle_beta   90.00
_cell.angle_gamma   90.00
#
_symmetry.space_group_name_H-M   'P 1'
#
loop_
_entity.id
_entity.type
_entity.pdbx_description
1 polymer ?
#
loop_
_entity_poly.entity_id
_entity_poly.type
_entity_poly.pdbx_seq_one_letter_code
_entity_poly.pdbx_strand_id
1 'polypeptide(L)'
;MGVQTPLREIIKKLKTWQSNPTWSAGKAAKELNTKKPTILAWKKKYWADLDRITDPGDRMRQPGAAVQAATYNYVTKPRQVNASDCALYVLHYMRATHKFVTKRRPSSLLEYMPSLVQSRYNVSKAAASRKAIRARLTRLQQQNS
;
A
#
# COMPACT_ATOMS: atom_id res chain seq x y z
N MET A 1 14.57 12.36 -29.68
CA MET A 1 13.87 11.66 -28.58
C MET A 1 12.79 12.59 -28.04
N GLY A 2 11.52 12.36 -28.37
CA GLY A 2 10.43 13.21 -27.89
C GLY A 2 10.11 12.90 -26.43
N VAL A 3 10.25 13.89 -25.56
CA VAL A 3 9.86 13.77 -24.14
C VAL A 3 8.34 13.50 -24.10
N GLN A 4 7.96 12.27 -23.76
CA GLN A 4 6.57 11.89 -23.63
C GLN A 4 5.99 12.59 -22.38
N THR A 5 4.93 13.38 -22.55
CA THR A 5 4.28 14.05 -21.42
C THR A 5 3.76 13.00 -20.44
N PRO A 6 4.12 13.08 -19.15
CA PRO A 6 3.65 12.14 -18.13
C PRO A 6 2.12 12.13 -18.05
N LEU A 7 1.52 10.95 -17.84
CA LEU A 7 0.07 10.78 -17.77
C LEU A 7 -0.60 11.70 -16.73
N ARG A 8 0.10 11.97 -15.61
CA ARG A 8 -0.32 12.90 -14.57
C ARG A 8 -0.56 14.32 -15.10
N GLU A 9 0.37 14.83 -15.89
CA GLU A 9 0.23 16.17 -16.48
C GLU A 9 -0.89 16.22 -17.51
N ILE A 10 -1.07 15.14 -18.27
CA ILE A 10 -2.18 14.99 -19.22
C ILE A 10 -3.52 15.09 -18.49
N ILE A 11 -3.72 14.29 -17.43
CA ILE A 11 -4.97 14.28 -16.65
C ILE A 11 -5.21 15.65 -16.01
N LYS A 12 -4.18 16.26 -15.40
CA LYS A 12 -4.28 17.59 -14.78
C LYS A 12 -4.79 18.62 -15.79
N LYS A 13 -4.20 18.66 -16.99
CA LYS A 13 -4.61 19.58 -18.07
C LYS A 13 -6.03 19.31 -18.54
N LEU A 14 -6.44 18.05 -18.69
CA LEU A 14 -7.80 17.69 -19.08
C LEU A 14 -8.83 18.06 -17.99
N LYS A 15 -8.53 17.88 -16.71
CA LYS A 15 -9.38 18.34 -15.58
C LYS A 15 -9.52 19.85 -15.54
N THR A 16 -8.44 20.59 -15.81
CA THR A 16 -8.51 22.06 -15.97
C THR A 16 -9.44 22.45 -17.11
N TRP A 17 -9.39 21.74 -18.25
CA TRP A 17 -10.33 21.99 -19.35
C TRP A 17 -11.78 21.61 -18.98
N GLN A 18 -12.01 20.49 -18.28
CA GLN A 18 -13.33 20.08 -17.79
C GLN A 18 -13.95 21.13 -16.85
N SER A 19 -13.13 21.76 -16.02
CA SER A 19 -13.56 22.83 -15.10
C SER A 19 -13.84 24.17 -15.81
N ASN A 20 -13.49 24.30 -17.09
CA ASN A 20 -13.69 25.50 -17.89
C ASN A 20 -14.50 25.19 -19.17
N PRO A 21 -15.81 24.92 -19.04
CA PRO A 21 -16.64 24.45 -20.15
C PRO A 21 -16.77 25.47 -21.30
N THR A 22 -16.50 26.76 -21.04
CA THR A 22 -16.51 27.83 -22.04
C THR A 22 -15.27 27.83 -22.95
N TRP A 23 -14.26 27.01 -22.67
CA TRP A 23 -13.05 26.96 -23.48
C TRP A 23 -13.26 26.14 -24.76
N SER A 24 -13.11 26.81 -25.90
CA SER A 24 -12.92 26.12 -27.17
C SER A 24 -11.60 25.33 -27.19
N ALA A 25 -11.48 24.33 -28.07
CA ALA A 25 -10.26 23.54 -28.19
C ALA A 25 -9.00 24.39 -28.50
N GLY A 26 -9.17 25.51 -29.22
CA GLY A 26 -8.08 26.45 -29.49
C GLY A 26 -7.67 27.25 -28.25
N LYS A 27 -8.65 27.70 -27.46
CA LYS A 27 -8.40 28.39 -26.19
C LYS A 27 -7.75 27.46 -25.18
N ALA A 28 -8.28 26.25 -24.99
CA ALA A 28 -7.71 25.25 -24.10
C ALA A 28 -6.26 24.88 -24.47
N ALA A 29 -5.96 24.72 -25.76
CA ALA A 29 -4.59 24.48 -26.23
C ALA A 29 -3.62 25.61 -25.84
N LYS A 30 -4.07 26.87 -25.97
CA LYS A 30 -3.28 28.05 -25.60
C LYS A 30 -3.08 28.14 -24.09
N GLU A 31 -4.16 28.05 -23.30
CA GLU A 31 -4.12 28.15 -21.83
C GLU A 31 -3.33 27.00 -21.19
N LEU A 32 -3.38 25.80 -21.76
CA LEU A 32 -2.71 24.61 -21.23
C LEU A 32 -1.33 24.37 -21.85
N ASN A 33 -0.81 25.34 -22.61
CA ASN A 33 0.46 25.28 -23.32
C ASN A 33 0.69 23.93 -24.02
N THR A 34 -0.29 23.51 -24.82
CA THR A 34 -0.31 22.19 -25.47
C THR A 34 -0.80 22.34 -26.90
N LYS A 35 -0.19 21.62 -27.86
CA LYS A 35 -0.66 21.63 -29.25
C LYS A 35 -2.11 21.14 -29.34
N LYS A 36 -2.95 21.86 -30.09
CA LYS A 36 -4.36 21.52 -30.33
C LYS A 36 -4.61 20.06 -30.75
N PRO A 37 -3.86 19.46 -31.70
CA PRO A 37 -4.07 18.05 -32.04
C PRO A 37 -3.75 17.11 -30.87
N THR A 38 -2.74 17.43 -30.06
CA THR A 38 -2.32 16.64 -28.91
C THR A 38 -3.38 16.62 -27.82
N ILE A 39 -3.91 17.79 -27.43
CA ILE A 39 -4.94 17.85 -26.38
C ILE A 39 -6.26 17.21 -26.83
N LEU A 40 -6.60 17.26 -28.12
CA LEU A 40 -7.76 16.55 -28.67
C LEU A 40 -7.57 15.04 -28.66
N ALA A 41 -6.37 14.54 -28.98
CA ALA A 41 -6.05 13.12 -28.88
C ALA A 41 -6.15 12.62 -27.43
N TRP A 42 -5.64 13.41 -26.47
CA TRP A 42 -5.77 13.09 -25.04
C TRP A 42 -7.23 13.09 -24.58
N LYS A 43 -8.02 14.08 -25.00
CA LYS A 43 -9.46 14.14 -24.74
C LYS A 43 -10.16 12.90 -25.28
N LYS A 44 -9.93 12.50 -26.54
CA LYS A 44 -10.53 11.28 -27.10
C LYS A 44 -10.20 10.03 -26.27
N LYS A 45 -8.99 9.95 -25.72
CA LYS A 45 -8.50 8.75 -25.02
C LYS A 45 -8.89 8.68 -23.55
N TYR A 46 -8.89 9.79 -22.82
CA TYR A 46 -9.00 9.79 -21.37
C TYR A 46 -10.26 10.48 -20.83
N TRP A 47 -11.01 11.22 -21.65
CA TRP A 47 -12.08 12.10 -21.17
C TRP A 47 -13.26 11.39 -20.50
N ALA A 48 -13.63 10.20 -20.98
CA ALA A 48 -14.72 9.42 -20.40
C ALA A 48 -14.37 8.87 -19.00
N ASP A 49 -13.09 8.59 -18.75
CA ASP A 49 -12.60 7.98 -17.52
C ASP A 49 -11.78 8.96 -16.65
N LEU A 50 -11.88 10.28 -16.89
CA LEU A 50 -11.10 11.31 -16.19
C LEU A 50 -11.18 11.23 -14.66
N ASP A 51 -12.36 10.86 -14.14
CA ASP A 51 -12.64 10.74 -12.71
C ASP A 51 -12.29 9.36 -12.14
N ARG A 52 -12.13 8.35 -13.01
CA ARG A 52 -11.76 6.97 -12.65
C ARG A 52 -10.25 6.74 -12.70
N ILE A 53 -9.54 7.52 -13.51
CA ILE A 53 -8.08 7.46 -13.59
C ILE A 53 -7.51 8.09 -12.31
N THR A 54 -7.34 7.23 -11.31
CA THR A 54 -6.67 7.56 -10.05
C THR A 54 -5.18 7.45 -10.28
N ASP A 55 -4.45 8.56 -10.21
CA ASP A 55 -2.99 8.56 -10.25
C ASP A 55 -2.47 7.77 -9.03
N PRO A 56 -1.66 6.70 -9.23
CA PRO A 56 -1.02 5.99 -8.13
C PRO A 56 -0.17 6.91 -7.23
N GLY A 57 0.27 8.06 -7.75
CA GLY A 57 1.08 9.08 -7.08
C GLY A 57 0.31 10.18 -6.34
N ASP A 58 -1.03 10.26 -6.46
CA ASP A 58 -1.85 11.27 -5.75
C ASP A 58 -2.28 10.83 -4.34
N ARG A 59 -1.57 9.89 -3.72
CA ARG A 59 -1.63 9.69 -2.25
C ARG A 59 -0.94 10.81 -1.46
N MET A 60 -0.95 12.05 -1.97
CA MET A 60 -0.65 13.21 -1.16
C MET A 60 -1.84 13.44 -0.23
N ARG A 61 -1.67 13.07 1.04
CA ARG A 61 -2.58 13.39 2.16
C ARG A 61 -3.06 14.84 2.03
N GLN A 62 -4.38 15.05 2.00
CA GLN A 62 -4.93 16.35 2.36
C GLN A 62 -4.68 16.56 3.86
N PRO A 63 -4.07 17.69 4.29
CA PRO A 63 -4.02 18.05 5.70
C PRO A 63 -5.46 18.27 6.18
N GLY A 64 -5.95 17.44 7.10
CA GLY A 64 -7.30 17.57 7.67
C GLY A 64 -8.34 16.58 7.13
N ALA A 65 -8.05 15.82 6.06
CA ALA A 65 -8.86 14.65 5.73
C ALA A 65 -8.53 13.54 6.73
N ALA A 66 -9.32 13.43 7.79
CA ALA A 66 -9.31 12.26 8.64
C ALA A 66 -9.75 11.07 7.80
N VAL A 67 -8.78 10.38 7.19
CA VAL A 67 -8.97 8.99 6.83
C VAL A 67 -9.29 8.33 8.17
N GLN A 68 -10.56 8.00 8.40
CA GLN A 68 -10.91 7.01 9.41
C GLN A 68 -10.22 5.73 8.97
N ALA A 69 -8.95 5.60 9.35
CA ALA A 69 -8.24 4.35 9.24
C ALA A 69 -9.02 3.40 10.13
N ALA A 70 -9.87 2.57 9.51
CA ALA A 70 -10.51 1.46 10.18
C ALA A 70 -9.38 0.64 10.80
N THR A 71 -9.18 0.81 12.10
CA THR A 71 -8.10 0.18 12.83
C THR A 71 -8.62 -1.16 13.27
N TYR A 72 -8.12 -2.22 12.65
CA TYR A 72 -8.51 -3.58 12.99
C TYR A 72 -7.64 -4.08 14.14
N ASN A 73 -8.24 -4.26 15.32
CA ASN A 73 -7.55 -4.81 16.48
C ASN A 73 -8.02 -6.25 16.71
N TYR A 74 -7.09 -7.21 16.57
CA TYR A 74 -7.34 -8.61 16.84
C TYR A 74 -6.61 -9.04 18.11
N VAL A 75 -7.36 -9.56 19.08
CA VAL A 75 -6.80 -10.04 20.34
C VAL A 75 -6.29 -11.46 20.17
N THR A 76 -4.98 -11.66 20.28
CA THR A 76 -4.38 -13.00 20.34
C THR A 76 -4.65 -13.65 21.68
N LYS A 77 -4.91 -14.97 21.66
CA LYS A 77 -5.06 -15.80 22.86
C LYS A 77 -4.10 -16.99 22.77
N PRO A 78 -3.30 -17.27 23.81
CA PRO A 78 -3.14 -16.47 25.04
C PRO A 78 -2.57 -15.07 24.75
N ARG A 79 -2.67 -14.15 25.70
CA ARG A 79 -1.96 -12.86 25.63
C ARG A 79 -0.52 -13.04 26.11
N GLN A 80 0.36 -12.19 25.61
CA GLN A 80 1.72 -12.07 26.14
C GLN A 80 1.67 -11.77 27.64
N VAL A 81 2.45 -12.51 28.42
CA VAL A 81 2.47 -12.40 29.89
C VAL A 81 3.52 -11.39 30.36
N ASN A 82 4.73 -11.42 29.79
CA ASN A 82 5.83 -10.51 30.16
C ASN A 82 5.97 -9.38 29.16
N ALA A 83 5.89 -8.12 29.56
CA ALA A 83 5.97 -6.96 28.65
C ALA A 83 7.29 -6.90 27.83
N SER A 84 8.41 -7.34 28.41
CA SER A 84 9.74 -7.38 27.76
C SER A 84 9.81 -8.31 26.54
N ASP A 85 8.83 -9.19 26.37
CA ASP A 85 8.83 -10.18 25.29
C ASP A 85 8.23 -9.65 23.98
N CYS A 86 7.78 -8.39 23.92
CA CYS A 86 6.93 -7.89 22.84
C CYS A 86 7.59 -8.03 21.46
N ALA A 87 8.89 -7.78 21.38
CA ALA A 87 9.68 -7.94 20.17
C ALA A 87 9.68 -9.40 19.66
N LEU A 88 9.72 -10.39 20.56
CA LEU A 88 9.66 -11.80 20.17
C LEU A 88 8.30 -12.19 19.60
N TYR A 89 7.22 -11.64 20.16
CA TYR A 89 5.87 -11.84 19.61
C TYR A 89 5.73 -11.22 18.23
N VAL A 90 6.21 -9.98 18.05
CA VAL A 90 6.23 -9.30 16.76
C VAL A 90 6.97 -10.13 15.72
N LEU A 91 8.19 -10.59 16.03
CA LEU A 91 8.98 -11.44 15.14
C LEU A 91 8.29 -12.76 14.81
N HIS A 92 7.64 -13.38 15.80
CA HIS A 92 6.85 -14.60 15.61
C HIS A 92 5.69 -14.37 14.64
N TYR A 93 4.92 -13.29 14.83
CA TYR A 93 3.80 -12.93 13.97
C TYR A 93 4.26 -12.61 12.56
N MET A 94 5.31 -11.80 12.41
CA MET A 94 5.89 -11.48 11.10
C MET A 94 6.31 -12.74 10.34
N ARG A 95 6.97 -13.69 11.02
CA ARG A 95 7.37 -14.95 10.40
C ARG A 95 6.18 -15.81 9.98
N ALA A 96 5.14 -15.86 10.82
CA ALA A 96 3.92 -16.60 10.52
C ALA A 96 3.15 -15.97 9.34
N THR A 97 3.03 -14.64 9.32
CA THR A 97 2.43 -13.90 8.19
C THR A 97 3.22 -14.11 6.92
N HIS A 98 4.56 -13.98 6.98
CA HIS A 98 5.43 -14.18 5.81
C HIS A 98 5.21 -15.58 5.21
N LYS A 99 5.24 -16.64 6.02
CA LYS A 99 4.98 -18.02 5.58
C LYS A 99 3.58 -18.18 4.97
N PHE A 100 2.58 -17.50 5.55
CA PHE A 100 1.22 -17.55 5.04
C PHE A 100 1.11 -16.88 3.67
N VAL A 101 1.65 -15.67 3.53
CA VAL A 101 1.63 -14.90 2.28
C VAL A 101 2.40 -15.62 1.18
N THR A 102 3.61 -16.11 1.47
CA THR A 102 4.40 -16.86 0.47
C THR A 102 3.70 -18.14 0.01
N LYS A 103 3.03 -18.86 0.92
CA LYS A 103 2.35 -20.11 0.58
C LYS A 103 0.99 -19.91 -0.10
N ARG A 104 0.17 -18.98 0.37
CA ARG A 104 -1.23 -18.83 -0.08
C ARG A 104 -1.47 -17.66 -1.04
N ARG A 105 -0.55 -16.69 -1.09
CA ARG A 105 -0.67 -15.47 -1.93
C ARG A 105 -2.08 -14.83 -1.89
N PRO A 106 -2.60 -14.51 -0.69
CA PRO A 106 -3.94 -13.93 -0.59
C PRO A 106 -3.97 -12.53 -1.22
N SER A 107 -5.11 -12.16 -1.81
CA SER A 107 -5.39 -10.79 -2.28
C SER A 107 -5.49 -9.80 -1.12
N SER A 108 -5.95 -10.24 0.05
CA SER A 108 -6.02 -9.45 1.29
C SER A 108 -5.69 -10.31 2.50
N LEU A 109 -4.89 -9.77 3.43
CA LEU A 109 -4.64 -10.44 4.72
C LEU A 109 -5.82 -10.33 5.68
N LEU A 110 -6.65 -9.29 5.53
CA LEU A 110 -7.70 -8.95 6.49
C LEU A 110 -8.71 -10.10 6.65
N GLU A 111 -9.07 -10.74 5.54
CA GLU A 111 -9.98 -11.89 5.50
C GLU A 111 -9.47 -13.10 6.31
N TYR A 112 -8.15 -13.22 6.46
CA TYR A 112 -7.51 -14.36 7.12
C TYR A 112 -7.03 -14.07 8.54
N MET A 113 -7.08 -12.80 8.98
CA MET A 113 -6.63 -12.39 10.30
C MET A 113 -7.30 -13.18 11.44
N PRO A 114 -8.64 -13.43 11.44
CA PRO A 114 -9.27 -14.24 12.49
C PRO A 114 -8.64 -15.63 12.63
N SER A 115 -8.39 -16.31 11.50
CA SER A 115 -7.78 -17.65 11.48
C SER A 115 -6.31 -17.64 11.91
N LEU A 116 -5.55 -16.62 11.47
CA LEU A 116 -4.14 -16.46 11.86
C LEU A 116 -4.01 -16.20 13.36
N VAL A 117 -4.89 -15.39 13.93
CA VAL A 117 -4.93 -15.05 15.36
C VAL A 117 -5.28 -16.27 16.21
N GLN A 118 -6.28 -17.06 15.81
CA GLN A 118 -6.67 -18.27 16.54
C GLN A 118 -5.61 -19.38 16.48
N SER A 119 -4.92 -19.53 15.36
CA SER A 119 -4.07 -20.70 15.11
C SER A 119 -2.57 -20.42 15.13
N ARG A 120 -2.10 -19.41 14.38
CA ARG A 120 -0.68 -19.21 14.07
C ARG A 120 -0.01 -18.25 15.05
N TYR A 121 -0.74 -17.33 15.66
CA TYR A 121 -0.22 -16.31 16.58
C TYR A 121 -0.32 -16.69 18.07
N ASN A 122 -0.44 -17.98 18.39
CA ASN A 122 -0.54 -18.46 19.77
C ASN A 122 0.78 -18.25 20.54
N VAL A 123 0.70 -17.73 21.77
CA VAL A 123 1.81 -17.53 22.72
C VAL A 123 2.69 -18.76 22.92
N SER A 124 2.13 -19.96 23.00
CA SER A 124 2.93 -21.18 23.17
C SER A 124 3.93 -21.36 22.02
N LYS A 125 3.53 -20.95 20.80
CA LYS A 125 4.39 -20.96 19.61
C LYS A 125 5.41 -19.82 19.63
N ALA A 126 5.11 -18.69 20.27
CA ALA A 126 6.07 -17.61 20.50
C ALA A 126 7.17 -18.03 21.48
N ALA A 127 6.84 -18.76 22.56
CA ALA A 127 7.82 -19.32 23.49
C ALA A 127 8.75 -20.34 22.79
N ALA A 128 8.19 -21.23 21.98
CA ALA A 128 8.98 -22.12 21.13
C ALA A 128 9.87 -21.34 20.15
N SER A 129 9.37 -20.22 19.61
CA SER A 129 10.14 -19.33 18.73
C SER A 129 11.30 -18.67 19.46
N ARG A 130 11.14 -18.24 20.73
CA ARG A 130 12.25 -17.77 21.57
C ARG A 130 13.34 -18.83 21.68
N LYS A 131 12.98 -20.06 22.03
CA LYS A 131 13.94 -21.17 22.16
C LYS A 131 14.70 -21.39 20.86
N ALA A 132 13.99 -21.39 19.73
CA ALA A 132 14.61 -21.55 18.40
C ALA A 132 15.54 -20.39 18.03
N ILE A 133 15.17 -19.14 18.32
CA ILE A 133 16.01 -17.96 18.05
C ILE A 133 17.29 -18.04 18.89
N ARG A 134 17.17 -18.32 20.19
CA ARG A 134 18.33 -18.47 21.08
C ARG A 134 19.27 -19.57 20.59
N ALA A 135 18.73 -20.75 20.26
CA ALA A 135 19.53 -21.85 19.73
C ALA A 135 20.25 -21.49 18.42
N ARG A 136 19.59 -20.74 17.53
CA ARG A 136 20.20 -20.27 16.27
C ARG A 136 21.32 -19.26 16.54
N LEU A 137 21.10 -18.31 17.46
CA LEU A 137 22.08 -17.30 17.83
C LEU A 137 23.36 -17.96 18.38
N THR A 138 23.21 -18.90 19.33
CA THR A 138 24.34 -19.63 19.91
C THR A 138 25.16 -20.37 18.85
N ARG A 139 24.50 -21.03 17.89
CA ARG A 139 25.21 -21.70 16.78
C ARG A 139 25.98 -20.72 15.91
N LEU A 140 25.39 -19.57 15.58
CA LEU A 140 26.06 -18.55 14.76
C LEU A 140 27.27 -17.95 15.49
N GLN A 141 27.17 -17.77 16.80
CA GLN A 141 28.30 -17.30 17.62
C GLN A 141 29.45 -18.31 17.60
N GLN A 142 29.15 -19.60 17.73
CA GLN A 142 30.15 -20.68 17.65
C GLN A 142 30.79 -20.84 16.27
N GLN A 143 30.11 -20.43 15.20
CA GLN A 143 30.64 -20.48 13.82
C GLN A 143 31.55 -19.29 13.48
N ASN A 144 31.45 -18.20 14.24
CA ASN A 144 32.22 -16.97 14.05
C ASN A 144 33.28 -16.75 15.15
N SER A 145 33.48 -17.76 16.01
CA SER A 145 34.56 -17.82 17.01
C SER A 145 35.60 -18.83 16.55
#